data_AF-A0A5B0EDI9-F1
#
_entry.id   AF-A0A5B0EDI9-F1
#
_cell.length_a   1.000
_cell.length_b   1.000
_cell.length_c   1.000
_cell.angle_alpha   90.00
_cell.angle_beta   90.00
_cell.angle_gamma   90.00
#
_symmetry.space_group_name_H-M   'P 1'
#
loop_
_entity.id
_entity.type
_entity.pdbx_description
1 polymer ?
#
loop_
_entity_poly.entity_id
_entity_poly.type
_entity_poly.pdbx_seq_one_letter_code
_entity_poly.pdbx_strand_id
1 'polypeptide(L)'
;MSLWTYTLMPLLQEGYRCVGMQLNPFASVNDARGFPHATVGQILRNPSVQQVAFNLMLFMPLGFLLRAMFRRGIVAATLTGATISLFIEVTQKTGVWGLFPCAYRLFDVDDLMVNTLGALIGSIVALVFVRPRTSRIDPAQPRPVTAGRRLLGMLCDMLFLALLGSLLAMSWGAWQMYILHVPFEELDQIIQTMFALWVPLAVQLIWILASGQTVGESATLLRGRPTRIPAVLARSLRFVAGIGGYGILTGLDFPFSGAAAHRPGDREPGDGVE
;
A
#
# COMPACT_ATOMS: atom_id res chain seq x y z
N MET A 1 20.11 6.21 20.33
CA MET A 1 19.99 5.28 19.19
C MET A 1 18.56 5.38 18.71
N SER A 2 18.33 6.13 17.63
CA SER A 2 17.02 6.64 17.24
C SER A 2 16.12 5.56 16.63
N LEU A 3 14.80 5.66 16.88
CA LEU A 3 13.71 4.90 16.23
C LEU A 3 13.83 4.82 14.70
N TRP A 4 14.55 5.78 14.12
CA TRP A 4 14.75 5.99 12.68
C TRP A 4 15.34 4.80 11.91
N THR A 5 16.28 4.06 12.51
CA THR A 5 16.97 2.98 11.80
C THR A 5 16.06 1.77 11.53
N TYR A 6 14.90 1.69 12.21
CA TYR A 6 14.06 0.50 12.23
C TYR A 6 12.71 0.65 11.53
N THR A 7 12.24 1.88 11.27
CA THR A 7 10.92 2.10 10.66
C THR A 7 10.94 2.40 9.17
N LEU A 8 11.99 3.01 8.59
CA LEU A 8 11.89 3.52 7.20
C LEU A 8 12.62 2.71 6.12
N MET A 9 13.68 1.94 6.42
CA MET A 9 14.33 1.08 5.41
C MET A 9 15.38 0.14 6.04
N PRO A 10 15.08 -1.15 6.28
CA PRO A 10 16.11 -2.15 6.52
C PRO A 10 16.66 -2.75 5.21
N LEU A 11 16.04 -2.46 4.06
CA LEU A 11 16.23 -3.26 2.85
C LEU A 11 17.45 -2.90 1.99
N LEU A 12 18.13 -1.78 2.24
CA LEU A 12 19.13 -1.33 1.27
C LEU A 12 20.53 -1.90 1.46
N GLN A 13 21.00 -2.25 2.66
CA GLN A 13 22.32 -2.87 2.82
C GLN A 13 22.36 -3.82 4.03
N GLU A 14 22.48 -5.13 3.76
CA GLU A 14 22.85 -6.21 4.70
C GLU A 14 21.78 -6.80 5.65
N GLY A 15 20.65 -7.24 5.08
CA GLY A 15 19.73 -8.17 5.76
C GLY A 15 18.73 -7.54 6.73
N TYR A 16 17.77 -8.33 7.21
CA TYR A 16 16.78 -7.89 8.18
C TYR A 16 17.35 -8.03 9.62
N ARG A 17 17.19 -7.00 10.44
CA ARG A 17 17.49 -7.06 11.87
C ARG A 17 16.20 -7.18 12.67
N CYS A 18 16.19 -8.10 13.62
CA CYS A 18 15.08 -8.27 14.53
C CYS A 18 14.96 -7.06 15.47
N VAL A 19 13.76 -6.50 15.57
CA VAL A 19 13.47 -5.32 16.40
C VAL A 19 12.38 -5.68 17.42
N GLY A 20 12.42 -5.01 18.58
CA GLY A 20 11.46 -5.22 19.67
C GLY A 20 10.11 -4.52 19.47
N MET A 21 9.46 -4.19 20.58
CA MET A 21 8.19 -3.45 20.62
C MET A 21 8.39 -2.10 21.32
N GLN A 22 7.75 -1.05 20.81
CA GLN A 22 7.60 0.23 21.50
C GLN A 22 6.14 0.40 21.93
N LEU A 23 5.91 0.34 23.24
CA LEU A 23 4.57 0.45 23.84
C LEU A 23 4.37 1.76 24.62
N ASN A 24 5.37 2.65 24.60
CA ASN A 24 5.29 3.93 25.28
C ASN A 24 4.51 4.92 24.41
N PRO A 25 3.31 5.36 24.83
CA PRO A 25 2.55 6.33 24.06
C PRO A 25 3.27 7.68 24.03
N PHE A 26 3.13 8.37 22.90
CA PHE A 26 3.74 9.66 22.59
C PHE A 26 5.28 9.64 22.53
N ALA A 27 5.89 8.47 22.34
CA ALA A 27 7.33 8.35 22.10
C ALA A 27 7.76 9.15 20.86
N SER A 28 6.99 9.07 19.77
CA SER A 28 7.22 9.82 18.53
C SER A 28 7.26 11.34 18.74
N VAL A 29 6.42 11.87 19.64
CA VAL A 29 6.36 13.29 19.98
C VAL A 29 7.56 13.71 20.83
N ASN A 30 7.95 12.87 21.79
CA ASN A 30 9.12 13.13 22.62
C ASN A 30 10.41 13.09 21.78
N ASP A 31 10.50 12.16 20.84
CA ASP A 31 11.59 12.08 19.87
C ASP A 31 11.62 13.31 18.96
N ALA A 32 10.45 13.77 18.48
CA ALA A 32 10.38 14.97 17.66
C ALA A 32 10.95 16.19 18.39
N ARG A 33 10.63 16.37 19.69
CA ARG A 33 11.12 17.50 20.52
C ARG A 33 12.63 17.54 20.71
N GLY A 34 13.33 16.43 20.52
CA GLY A 34 14.79 16.35 20.62
C GLY A 34 15.53 16.93 19.42
N PHE A 35 14.84 17.30 18.33
CA PHE A 35 15.46 17.84 17.12
C PHE A 35 15.44 19.37 17.07
N PRO A 36 16.41 20.00 16.39
CA PRO A 36 16.35 21.44 16.10
C PRO A 36 15.11 21.79 15.27
N HIS A 37 14.38 22.81 15.70
CA HIS A 37 13.14 23.29 15.07
C HIS A 37 13.23 24.75 14.61
N ALA A 38 14.44 25.25 14.35
CA ALA A 38 14.67 26.67 14.05
C ALA A 38 14.05 27.10 12.70
N THR A 39 13.71 26.16 11.82
CA THR A 39 13.08 26.44 10.53
C THR A 39 12.00 25.42 10.20
N VAL A 40 10.95 25.84 9.48
CA VAL A 40 9.89 24.93 8.98
C VAL A 40 10.48 23.78 8.15
N GLY A 41 11.52 24.05 7.36
CA GLY A 41 12.23 23.02 6.60
C GLY A 41 12.90 21.96 7.47
N GLN A 42 13.35 22.30 8.68
CA GLN A 42 13.93 21.34 9.63
C GLN A 42 12.85 20.47 10.28
N ILE A 43 11.68 21.04 10.55
CA ILE A 43 10.51 20.30 11.06
C ILE A 43 9.99 19.32 10.00
N LEU A 44 9.87 19.74 8.74
CA LEU A 44 9.41 18.87 7.65
C LEU A 44 10.39 17.76 7.29
N ARG A 45 11.69 17.95 7.59
CA ARG A 45 12.72 16.92 7.45
C ARG A 45 12.87 16.04 8.70
N ASN A 46 12.15 16.36 9.78
CA ASN A 46 12.15 15.53 10.97
C ASN A 46 11.42 14.21 10.66
N PRO A 47 12.08 13.07 10.83
CA PRO A 47 11.47 11.80 10.48
C PRO A 47 10.29 11.38 11.33
N SER A 48 10.31 11.68 12.63
CA SER A 48 9.18 11.39 13.52
C SER A 48 7.95 12.20 13.08
N VAL A 49 8.15 13.44 12.65
CA VAL A 49 7.08 14.27 12.06
C VAL A 49 6.59 13.68 10.74
N GLN A 50 7.48 13.22 9.87
CA GLN A 50 7.12 12.57 8.61
C GLN A 50 6.34 11.28 8.84
N GLN A 51 6.77 10.42 9.77
CA GLN A 51 6.09 9.18 10.14
C GLN A 51 4.67 9.48 10.63
N VAL A 52 4.52 10.40 11.59
CA VAL A 52 3.20 10.81 12.11
C VAL A 52 2.34 11.39 10.98
N ALA A 53 2.90 12.25 10.13
CA ALA A 53 2.16 12.85 9.03
C ALA A 53 1.70 11.82 8.00
N PHE A 54 2.57 10.90 7.57
CA PHE A 54 2.25 9.89 6.57
C PHE A 54 1.26 8.85 7.09
N ASN A 55 1.41 8.39 8.33
CA ASN A 55 0.47 7.47 8.97
C ASN A 55 -0.93 8.10 9.08
N LEU A 56 -1.00 9.37 9.50
CA LEU A 56 -2.25 10.12 9.56
C LEU A 56 -2.89 10.30 8.17
N MET A 57 -2.08 10.67 7.16
CA MET A 57 -2.53 10.84 5.78
C MET A 57 -2.97 9.53 5.13
N LEU A 58 -2.37 8.40 5.50
CA LEU A 58 -2.70 7.08 4.95
C LEU A 58 -4.12 6.64 5.36
N PHE A 59 -4.50 6.87 6.62
CA PHE A 59 -5.81 6.45 7.14
C PHE A 59 -6.93 7.48 6.94
N MET A 60 -6.60 8.73 6.62
CA MET A 60 -7.60 9.77 6.36
C MET A 60 -8.53 9.44 5.16
N PRO A 61 -8.04 9.00 3.98
CA PRO A 61 -8.90 8.54 2.90
C PRO A 61 -9.80 7.37 3.30
N LEU A 62 -9.30 6.41 4.09
CA LEU A 62 -10.09 5.27 4.57
C LEU A 62 -11.29 5.77 5.39
N GLY A 63 -11.06 6.62 6.39
CA GLY A 63 -12.12 7.21 7.20
C GLY A 63 -13.13 8.01 6.38
N PHE A 64 -12.65 8.79 5.42
CA PHE A 64 -13.49 9.55 4.50
C PHE A 64 -14.39 8.62 3.66
N LEU A 65 -13.82 7.58 3.06
CA LEU A 65 -14.53 6.65 2.17
C LEU A 65 -15.54 5.78 2.91
N LEU A 66 -15.19 5.25 4.08
CA LEU A 66 -16.10 4.48 4.93
C LEU A 66 -17.39 5.27 5.25
N ARG A 67 -17.24 6.58 5.43
CA ARG A 67 -18.38 7.44 5.69
C ARG A 67 -19.09 7.91 4.43
N ALA A 68 -18.34 8.38 3.43
CA ALA A 68 -18.88 8.95 2.19
C ALA A 68 -19.61 7.90 1.34
N MET A 69 -19.07 6.68 1.27
CA MET A 69 -19.59 5.61 0.40
C MET A 69 -20.38 4.56 1.19
N PHE A 70 -19.81 4.05 2.28
CA PHE A 70 -20.42 2.96 3.05
C PHE A 70 -21.37 3.43 4.15
N ARG A 71 -21.56 4.76 4.30
CA ARG A 71 -22.47 5.41 5.26
C ARG A 71 -22.23 4.96 6.71
N ARG A 72 -21.01 4.53 7.04
CA ARG A 72 -20.63 4.16 8.39
C ARG A 72 -20.49 5.42 9.25
N GLY A 73 -20.96 5.34 10.50
CA GLY A 73 -20.83 6.43 11.46
C GLY A 73 -19.37 6.66 11.87
N ILE A 74 -19.10 7.78 12.54
CA ILE A 74 -17.73 8.15 12.98
C ILE A 74 -17.12 7.02 13.81
N VAL A 75 -17.87 6.49 14.78
CA VAL A 75 -17.42 5.38 15.64
C VAL A 75 -17.04 4.16 14.81
N ALA A 76 -17.87 3.76 13.85
CA ALA A 76 -17.59 2.61 13.01
C ALA A 76 -16.36 2.83 12.11
N ALA A 77 -16.18 4.04 11.55
CA ALA A 77 -15.00 4.37 10.75
C ALA A 77 -13.72 4.37 11.59
N THR A 78 -13.76 4.96 12.79
CA THR A 78 -12.64 4.97 13.73
C THR A 78 -12.27 3.57 14.19
N LEU A 79 -13.24 2.74 14.60
CA LEU A 79 -12.99 1.36 15.00
C LEU A 79 -12.45 0.51 13.84
N THR A 80 -12.96 0.70 12.62
CA THR A 80 -12.42 0.01 11.44
C THR A 80 -10.97 0.42 11.18
N GLY A 81 -10.66 1.71 11.29
CA GLY A 81 -9.28 2.21 11.19
C GLY A 81 -8.37 1.62 12.28
N ALA A 82 -8.82 1.59 13.53
CA ALA A 82 -8.09 0.99 14.64
C ALA A 82 -7.83 -0.51 14.41
N THR A 83 -8.84 -1.27 13.98
CA THR A 83 -8.70 -2.70 13.69
C THR A 83 -7.74 -2.97 12.54
N ILE A 84 -7.83 -2.21 11.45
CA ILE A 84 -6.92 -2.35 10.30
C ILE A 84 -5.50 -1.99 10.71
N SER A 85 -5.31 -0.89 11.44
CA SER A 85 -3.99 -0.51 11.92
C SER A 85 -3.40 -1.53 12.89
N LEU A 86 -4.20 -2.09 13.79
CA LEU A 86 -3.77 -3.17 14.68
C LEU A 86 -3.37 -4.41 13.87
N PHE A 87 -4.14 -4.77 12.85
CA PHE A 87 -3.81 -5.89 11.97
C PHE A 87 -2.47 -5.67 11.25
N ILE A 88 -2.19 -4.46 10.78
CA ILE A 88 -0.90 -4.11 10.15
C ILE A 88 0.24 -4.22 11.16
N GLU A 89 0.11 -3.64 12.34
CA GLU A 89 1.13 -3.70 13.39
C GLU A 89 1.40 -5.14 13.85
N VAL A 90 0.35 -5.96 14.00
CA VAL A 90 0.49 -7.40 14.33
C VAL A 90 1.17 -8.15 13.19
N THR A 91 0.84 -7.84 11.93
CA THR A 91 1.51 -8.44 10.77
C THR A 91 3.01 -8.13 10.80
N GLN A 92 3.40 -6.89 11.12
CA GLN A 92 4.82 -6.52 11.21
C GLN A 92 5.52 -7.18 12.41
N LYS A 93 4.86 -7.17 13.58
CA LYS A 93 5.37 -7.81 14.81
C LYS A 93 5.62 -9.30 14.64
N THR A 94 4.77 -9.98 13.86
CA THR A 94 4.89 -11.42 13.60
C THR A 94 5.83 -11.73 12.44
N GLY A 95 6.50 -10.73 11.84
CA GLY A 95 7.34 -10.95 10.68
C GLY A 95 6.53 -11.43 9.47
N VAL A 96 5.41 -10.77 9.19
CA VAL A 96 4.42 -11.20 8.19
C VAL A 96 3.92 -12.62 8.49
N TRP A 97 3.41 -12.83 9.71
CA TRP A 97 2.86 -14.11 10.16
C TRP A 97 3.85 -15.27 10.08
N GLY A 98 5.13 -15.03 10.35
CA GLY A 98 6.19 -16.04 10.34
C GLY A 98 6.92 -16.21 9.00
N LEU A 99 6.65 -15.34 8.03
CA LEU A 99 7.45 -15.26 6.79
C LEU A 99 8.91 -14.87 7.09
N PHE A 100 9.09 -13.93 8.01
CA PHE A 100 10.37 -13.57 8.59
C PHE A 100 10.48 -14.23 9.98
N PRO A 101 11.67 -14.71 10.38
CA PRO A 101 11.84 -15.39 11.67
C PRO A 101 11.69 -14.44 12.87
N CYS A 102 11.60 -13.13 12.62
CA CYS A 102 11.40 -12.12 13.65
C CYS A 102 10.73 -10.86 13.10
N ALA A 103 10.31 -9.97 14.02
CA ALA A 103 9.82 -8.64 13.67
C ALA A 103 10.93 -7.83 12.98
N TYR A 104 10.78 -7.58 11.68
CA TYR A 104 11.72 -6.78 10.89
C TYR A 104 11.44 -5.28 10.99
N ARG A 105 10.33 -4.90 11.63
CA ARG A 105 9.91 -3.52 11.88
C ARG A 105 9.37 -3.39 13.30
N LEU A 106 9.65 -2.25 13.92
CA LEU A 106 9.22 -1.94 15.28
C LEU A 106 7.69 -1.85 15.34
N PHE A 107 7.06 -2.64 16.21
CA PHE A 107 5.67 -2.42 16.60
C PHE A 107 5.57 -1.12 17.38
N ASP A 108 4.77 -0.17 16.92
CA ASP A 108 4.65 1.16 17.54
C ASP A 108 3.19 1.50 17.90
N VAL A 109 2.94 1.69 19.20
CA VAL A 109 1.62 2.11 19.68
C VAL A 109 1.22 3.49 19.16
N ASP A 110 2.20 4.36 18.88
CA ASP A 110 1.93 5.69 18.33
C ASP A 110 1.41 5.59 16.90
N ASP A 111 1.91 4.63 16.11
CA ASP A 111 1.41 4.40 14.76
C ASP A 111 -0.06 3.96 14.79
N LEU A 112 -0.43 3.09 15.73
CA LEU A 112 -1.82 2.70 15.95
C LEU A 112 -2.72 3.91 16.30
N MET A 113 -2.25 4.78 17.20
CA MET A 113 -2.97 5.98 17.61
C MET A 113 -3.14 6.97 16.46
N VAL A 114 -2.06 7.23 15.71
CA VAL A 114 -2.02 8.19 14.61
C VAL A 114 -2.87 7.71 13.42
N ASN A 115 -2.80 6.42 13.07
CA ASN A 115 -3.66 5.83 12.04
C ASN A 115 -5.14 5.90 12.43
N THR A 116 -5.46 5.58 13.68
CA THR A 116 -6.83 5.69 14.21
C THR A 116 -7.33 7.14 14.15
N LEU A 117 -6.47 8.11 14.49
CA LEU A 117 -6.76 9.53 14.38
C LEU A 117 -6.96 9.96 12.92
N GLY A 118 -6.16 9.46 11.99
CA GLY A 118 -6.33 9.65 10.55
C GLY A 118 -7.74 9.22 10.10
N ALA A 119 -8.17 8.01 10.47
CA ALA A 119 -9.51 7.52 10.14
C ALA A 119 -10.63 8.38 10.76
N LEU A 120 -10.46 8.82 12.00
CA LEU A 120 -11.38 9.75 12.66
C LEU A 120 -11.50 11.07 11.90
N ILE A 121 -10.37 11.72 11.63
CA ILE A 121 -10.32 13.01 10.91
C ILE A 121 -10.93 12.86 9.52
N GLY A 122 -10.59 11.80 8.78
CA GLY A 122 -11.16 11.54 7.46
C GLY A 122 -12.69 11.44 7.49
N SER A 123 -13.23 10.75 8.49
CA SER A 123 -14.68 10.63 8.70
C SER A 123 -15.33 11.97 9.08
N ILE A 124 -14.66 12.82 9.87
CA ILE A 124 -15.10 14.18 10.17
C ILE A 124 -15.04 15.07 8.92
N VAL A 125 -13.98 15.02 8.14
CA VAL A 125 -13.88 15.73 6.86
C VAL A 125 -15.06 15.32 5.95
N ALA A 126 -15.42 14.04 5.92
CA ALA A 126 -16.60 13.61 5.19
C ALA A 126 -17.92 14.23 5.71
N LEU A 127 -18.06 14.62 6.99
CA LEU A 127 -19.23 15.39 7.46
C LEU A 127 -19.35 16.74 6.74
N VAL A 128 -18.22 17.42 6.62
CA VAL A 128 -18.16 18.79 6.11
C VAL A 128 -18.41 18.81 4.60
N PHE A 129 -17.81 17.86 3.88
CA PHE A 129 -17.84 17.86 2.42
C PHE A 129 -18.93 16.97 1.79
N VAL A 130 -19.43 15.96 2.50
CA VAL A 130 -20.48 15.07 1.99
C VAL A 130 -21.83 15.54 2.50
N ARG A 131 -22.58 16.25 1.65
CA ARG A 131 -23.96 16.62 1.95
C ARG A 131 -24.80 15.37 2.26
N PRO A 132 -25.63 15.39 3.32
CA PRO A 132 -26.60 14.32 3.56
C PRO A 132 -27.44 14.11 2.30
N ARG A 133 -27.37 12.91 1.71
CA ARG A 133 -28.25 12.57 0.58
C ARG A 133 -29.67 12.43 1.13
N THR A 134 -30.47 13.48 0.95
CA THR A 134 -31.88 13.55 1.36
C THR A 134 -32.82 12.79 0.43
N SER A 135 -32.38 12.44 -0.78
CA SER A 135 -33.14 11.62 -1.72
C SER A 135 -32.52 10.24 -1.91
N ARG A 136 -33.37 9.21 -2.03
CA ARG A 136 -33.00 7.90 -2.60
C ARG A 136 -32.69 8.11 -4.08
N ILE A 137 -31.51 8.64 -4.36
CA ILE A 137 -31.06 8.76 -5.73
C ILE A 137 -30.71 7.36 -6.22
N ASP A 138 -31.40 6.91 -7.25
CA ASP A 138 -31.03 5.72 -8.00
C ASP A 138 -29.57 5.83 -8.50
N PRO A 139 -28.64 4.99 -8.01
CA PRO A 139 -27.25 4.99 -8.45
C PRO A 139 -27.08 4.69 -9.94
N ALA A 140 -28.08 4.10 -10.59
CA ALA A 140 -28.05 3.75 -12.01
C ALA A 140 -28.29 4.94 -12.94
N GLN A 141 -28.74 6.09 -12.42
CA GLN A 141 -28.99 7.26 -13.26
C GLN A 141 -27.66 7.82 -13.83
N PRO A 142 -27.56 7.99 -15.17
CA PRO A 142 -26.38 8.54 -15.81
C PRO A 142 -26.06 9.94 -15.29
N ARG A 143 -24.79 10.14 -14.91
CA ARG A 143 -24.29 11.42 -14.38
C ARG A 143 -22.96 11.75 -15.03
N PRO A 144 -22.63 13.04 -15.16
CA PRO A 144 -21.31 13.45 -15.65
C PRO A 144 -20.22 12.82 -14.79
N VAL A 145 -19.18 12.32 -15.45
CA VAL A 145 -18.01 11.77 -14.79
C VAL A 145 -17.19 12.93 -14.26
N THR A 146 -17.05 13.01 -12.94
CA THR A 146 -16.18 14.00 -12.30
C THR A 146 -14.75 13.46 -12.21
N ALA A 147 -13.77 14.36 -12.19
CA ALA A 147 -12.37 13.98 -12.01
C ALA A 147 -12.16 13.12 -10.75
N GLY A 148 -12.83 13.47 -9.64
CA GLY A 148 -12.78 12.71 -8.39
C GLY A 148 -13.33 11.29 -8.49
N ARG A 149 -14.45 11.06 -9.22
CA ARG A 149 -14.96 9.69 -9.45
C ARG A 149 -14.01 8.86 -10.29
N ARG A 150 -13.37 9.48 -11.28
CA ARG A 150 -12.38 8.79 -12.12
C ARG A 150 -11.11 8.45 -11.32
N LEU A 151 -10.62 9.37 -10.51
CA LEU A 151 -9.47 9.13 -9.62
C LEU A 151 -9.76 8.03 -8.60
N LEU A 152 -10.96 8.03 -8.01
CA LEU A 152 -11.39 6.98 -7.11
C LEU A 152 -11.46 5.61 -7.80
N GLY A 153 -11.93 5.56 -9.05
CA GLY A 153 -11.91 4.32 -9.85
C GLY A 153 -10.49 3.81 -10.04
N MET A 154 -9.56 4.69 -10.43
CA MET A 154 -8.14 4.34 -10.58
C MET A 154 -7.50 3.87 -9.26
N LEU A 155 -7.84 4.52 -8.14
CA LEU A 155 -7.39 4.09 -6.82
C LEU A 155 -7.94 2.70 -6.46
N CYS A 156 -9.22 2.44 -6.74
CA CYS A 156 -9.82 1.12 -6.54
C CYS A 156 -9.15 0.05 -7.39
N ASP A 157 -8.76 0.35 -8.63
CA ASP A 157 -7.99 -0.56 -9.48
C ASP A 157 -6.60 -0.86 -8.91
N MET A 158 -5.87 0.16 -8.46
CA MET A 158 -4.56 -0.02 -7.83
C MET A 158 -4.66 -0.82 -6.53
N LEU A 159 -5.65 -0.53 -5.69
CA LEU A 159 -5.92 -1.28 -4.47
C LEU A 159 -6.31 -2.72 -4.77
N PHE A 160 -7.12 -2.96 -5.82
CA PHE A 160 -7.47 -4.31 -6.24
C PHE A 160 -6.22 -5.12 -6.62
N LEU A 161 -5.35 -4.56 -7.48
CA LEU A 161 -4.10 -5.23 -7.85
C LEU A 161 -3.20 -5.48 -6.64
N ALA A 162 -2.98 -4.46 -5.81
CA ALA A 162 -2.09 -4.55 -4.66
C ALA A 162 -2.59 -5.56 -3.61
N LEU A 163 -3.88 -5.51 -3.26
CA LEU A 163 -4.46 -6.39 -2.24
C LEU A 163 -4.59 -7.83 -2.72
N LEU A 164 -5.11 -8.06 -3.92
CA LEU A 164 -5.22 -9.41 -4.47
C LEU A 164 -3.84 -10.02 -4.69
N GLY A 165 -2.90 -9.25 -5.25
CA GLY A 165 -1.53 -9.68 -5.48
C GLY A 165 -0.81 -10.05 -4.19
N SER A 166 -0.84 -9.15 -3.21
CA SER A 166 -0.22 -9.41 -1.90
C SER A 166 -0.84 -10.63 -1.23
N LEU A 167 -2.17 -10.76 -1.25
CA LEU A 167 -2.85 -11.93 -0.69
C LEU A 167 -2.40 -13.23 -1.35
N LEU A 168 -2.32 -13.27 -2.69
CA LEU A 168 -1.91 -14.46 -3.44
C LEU A 168 -0.45 -14.81 -3.19
N ALA A 169 0.45 -13.82 -3.24
CA ALA A 169 1.88 -14.03 -2.99
C ALA A 169 2.15 -14.45 -1.53
N MET A 170 1.49 -13.82 -0.57
CA MET A 170 1.58 -14.22 0.85
C MET A 170 1.05 -15.63 1.06
N SER A 171 -0.09 -15.97 0.45
CA SER A 171 -0.69 -17.31 0.55
C SER A 171 0.21 -18.38 -0.08
N TRP A 172 0.82 -18.08 -1.23
CA TRP A 172 1.75 -18.97 -1.91
C TRP A 172 3.06 -19.14 -1.13
N GLY A 173 3.63 -18.06 -0.60
CA GLY A 173 4.80 -18.11 0.28
C GLY A 173 4.53 -18.91 1.55
N ALA A 174 3.39 -18.65 2.21
CA ALA A 174 2.96 -19.39 3.39
C ALA A 174 2.77 -20.88 3.10
N TRP A 175 2.17 -21.24 1.95
CA TRP A 175 2.04 -22.63 1.55
C TRP A 175 3.41 -23.33 1.41
N GLN A 176 4.35 -22.69 0.73
CA GLN A 176 5.72 -23.23 0.57
C GLN A 176 6.42 -23.40 1.92
N MET A 177 6.29 -22.44 2.82
CA MET A 177 6.96 -22.51 4.13
C MET A 177 6.30 -23.51 5.08
N TYR A 178 4.98 -23.48 5.21
CA TYR A 178 4.28 -24.29 6.23
C TYR A 178 3.97 -25.71 5.78
N ILE A 179 3.74 -25.92 4.48
CA ILE A 179 3.37 -27.24 3.96
C ILE A 179 4.60 -27.92 3.35
N LEU A 180 5.35 -27.19 2.51
CA LEU A 180 6.51 -27.75 1.82
C LEU A 180 7.82 -27.61 2.60
N HIS A 181 7.82 -26.90 3.73
CA HIS A 181 8.99 -26.69 4.60
C HIS A 181 10.19 -26.07 3.87
N VAL A 182 9.93 -25.27 2.82
CA VAL A 182 10.96 -24.53 2.09
C VAL A 182 11.43 -23.36 2.96
N PRO A 183 12.74 -23.20 3.20
CA PRO A 183 13.25 -22.06 3.96
C PRO A 183 13.01 -20.75 3.20
N PHE A 184 12.87 -19.65 3.94
CA PHE A 184 12.51 -18.35 3.37
C PHE A 184 13.52 -17.88 2.31
N GLU A 185 14.80 -18.14 2.52
CA GLU A 185 15.91 -17.74 1.64
C GLU A 185 15.87 -18.44 0.27
N GLU A 186 15.16 -19.57 0.16
CA GLU A 186 15.02 -20.36 -1.05
C GLU A 186 13.70 -20.11 -1.80
N LEU A 187 12.85 -19.21 -1.30
CA LEU A 187 11.59 -18.89 -1.97
C LEU A 187 11.84 -18.26 -3.35
N ASP A 188 11.25 -18.85 -4.38
CA ASP A 188 11.38 -18.38 -5.76
C ASP A 188 10.69 -17.01 -5.94
N GLN A 189 11.50 -15.96 -6.10
CA GLN A 189 11.05 -14.58 -6.29
C GLN A 189 10.31 -14.38 -7.62
N ILE A 190 10.62 -15.15 -8.66
CA ILE A 190 9.93 -15.10 -9.95
C ILE A 190 8.49 -15.56 -9.77
N ILE A 191 8.29 -16.70 -9.10
CA ILE A 191 6.95 -17.24 -8.84
C ILE A 191 6.15 -16.29 -7.93
N GLN A 192 6.79 -15.74 -6.90
CA GLN A 192 6.13 -14.75 -6.03
C GLN A 192 5.69 -13.50 -6.81
N THR A 193 6.52 -13.01 -7.73
CA THR A 193 6.17 -11.89 -8.62
C THR A 193 5.04 -12.26 -9.58
N MET A 194 5.00 -13.51 -10.07
CA MET A 194 3.88 -14.02 -10.87
C MET A 194 2.55 -13.93 -10.13
N PHE A 195 2.49 -14.37 -8.87
CA PHE A 195 1.29 -14.26 -8.05
C PHE A 195 0.97 -12.81 -7.65
N ALA A 196 1.99 -12.01 -7.33
CA ALA A 196 1.80 -10.64 -6.86
C ALA A 196 1.31 -9.68 -7.96
N LEU A 197 1.74 -9.87 -9.21
CA LEU A 197 1.48 -8.91 -10.29
C LEU A 197 0.68 -9.51 -11.43
N TRP A 198 1.14 -10.63 -11.99
CA TRP A 198 0.62 -11.15 -13.25
C TRP A 198 -0.76 -11.80 -13.08
N VAL A 199 -1.00 -12.52 -11.97
CA VAL A 199 -2.33 -13.11 -11.70
C VAL A 199 -3.41 -12.05 -11.52
N PRO A 200 -3.27 -11.03 -10.66
CA PRO A 200 -4.25 -9.94 -10.56
C PRO A 200 -4.49 -9.20 -11.88
N LEU A 201 -3.43 -8.96 -12.67
CA LEU A 201 -3.55 -8.36 -14.00
C LEU A 201 -4.35 -9.24 -14.97
N ALA A 202 -4.13 -10.55 -14.94
CA ALA A 202 -4.91 -11.49 -15.75
C ALA A 202 -6.39 -11.50 -15.34
N VAL A 203 -6.68 -11.49 -14.04
CA VAL A 203 -8.06 -11.39 -13.52
C VAL A 203 -8.71 -10.08 -13.98
N GLN A 204 -7.98 -8.96 -13.89
CA GLN A 204 -8.46 -7.65 -14.35
C GLN A 204 -8.71 -7.64 -15.86
N LEU A 205 -7.83 -8.25 -16.67
CA LEU A 205 -8.01 -8.39 -18.11
C LEU A 205 -9.28 -9.18 -18.43
N ILE A 206 -9.47 -10.35 -17.81
CA ILE A 206 -10.67 -11.18 -17.98
C ILE A 206 -11.93 -10.37 -17.60
N TRP A 207 -11.87 -9.64 -16.48
CA TRP A 207 -12.97 -8.78 -16.04
C TRP A 207 -13.31 -7.70 -17.08
N ILE A 208 -12.31 -7.03 -17.66
CA ILE A 208 -12.51 -6.01 -18.70
C ILE A 208 -13.04 -6.63 -20.00
N LEU A 209 -12.51 -7.79 -20.39
CA LEU A 209 -12.97 -8.50 -21.58
C LEU A 209 -14.42 -8.97 -21.45
N ALA A 210 -14.87 -9.33 -20.24
CA ALA A 210 -16.25 -9.75 -19.99
C ALA A 210 -17.21 -8.54 -19.81
N SER A 211 -16.89 -7.62 -18.90
CA SER A 211 -17.78 -6.54 -18.46
C SER A 211 -17.64 -5.24 -19.28
N GLY A 212 -16.52 -5.06 -19.98
CA GLY A 212 -16.14 -3.81 -20.64
C GLY A 212 -15.65 -2.72 -19.68
N GLN A 213 -15.52 -3.02 -18.39
CA GLN A 213 -15.12 -2.10 -17.32
C GLN A 213 -13.99 -2.70 -16.50
N THR A 214 -13.21 -1.86 -15.84
CA THR A 214 -12.29 -2.25 -14.78
C THR A 214 -13.05 -2.52 -13.46
N VAL A 215 -12.42 -3.20 -12.50
CA VAL A 215 -13.00 -3.40 -11.16
C VAL A 215 -13.28 -2.07 -10.48
N GLY A 216 -12.39 -1.09 -10.62
CA GLY A 216 -12.54 0.26 -10.09
C GLY A 216 -13.64 1.07 -10.77
N GLU A 217 -13.81 0.94 -12.08
CA GLU A 217 -14.96 1.53 -12.78
C GLU A 217 -16.28 0.89 -12.32
N SER A 218 -16.31 -0.43 -12.13
CA SER A 218 -17.48 -1.12 -11.58
C SER A 218 -17.79 -0.64 -10.15
N ALA A 219 -16.78 -0.48 -9.29
CA ALA A 219 -16.93 0.04 -7.93
C ALA A 219 -17.46 1.49 -7.89
N THR A 220 -17.12 2.29 -8.91
CA THR A 220 -17.54 3.70 -9.01
C THR A 220 -18.73 3.92 -9.95
N LEU A 221 -19.34 2.84 -10.46
CA LEU A 221 -20.45 2.85 -11.42
C LEU A 221 -20.15 3.70 -12.66
N LEU A 222 -18.91 3.63 -13.15
CA LEU A 222 -18.49 4.24 -14.40
C LEU A 222 -18.70 3.25 -15.54
N ARG A 223 -19.36 3.71 -16.61
CA ARG A 223 -19.59 2.91 -17.82
C ARG A 223 -18.97 3.60 -19.02
N GLY A 224 -18.12 2.87 -19.74
CA GLY A 224 -17.62 3.31 -21.04
C GLY A 224 -18.76 3.41 -22.05
N ARG A 225 -18.76 4.46 -22.87
CA ARG A 225 -19.69 4.55 -24.00
C ARG A 225 -19.31 3.53 -25.08
N PRO A 226 -20.29 2.97 -25.81
CA PRO A 226 -20.01 2.17 -26.98
C PRO A 226 -19.18 2.98 -27.98
N THR A 227 -18.18 2.33 -28.58
CA THR A 227 -17.27 2.93 -29.56
C THR A 227 -17.57 2.35 -30.95
N ARG A 228 -17.01 2.96 -32.01
CA ARG A 228 -17.14 2.45 -33.38
C ARG A 228 -16.26 1.23 -33.67
N ILE A 229 -15.30 0.93 -32.80
CA ILE A 229 -14.38 -0.21 -32.96
C ILE A 229 -14.97 -1.49 -32.32
N PRO A 230 -14.58 -2.69 -32.80
CA PRO A 230 -15.04 -3.96 -32.24
C PRO A 230 -14.79 -4.04 -30.73
N ALA A 231 -15.75 -4.59 -29.99
CA ALA A 231 -15.72 -4.58 -28.53
C ALA A 231 -14.45 -5.22 -27.94
N VAL A 232 -13.98 -6.33 -28.52
CA VAL A 232 -12.76 -7.01 -28.09
C VAL A 232 -11.55 -6.07 -28.22
N LEU A 233 -11.36 -5.45 -29.37
CA LEU A 233 -10.24 -4.52 -29.61
C LEU A 233 -10.32 -3.29 -28.69
N ALA A 234 -11.51 -2.72 -28.51
CA ALA A 234 -11.72 -1.58 -27.62
C ALA A 234 -11.36 -1.91 -26.15
N ARG A 235 -11.74 -3.11 -25.71
CA ARG A 235 -11.48 -3.60 -24.34
C ARG A 235 -10.00 -3.91 -24.13
N SER A 236 -9.34 -4.54 -25.11
CA SER A 236 -7.89 -4.78 -25.06
C SER A 236 -7.09 -3.48 -25.04
N LEU A 237 -7.44 -2.52 -25.92
CA LEU A 237 -6.80 -1.20 -25.92
C LEU A 237 -7.03 -0.45 -24.61
N ARG A 238 -8.22 -0.56 -24.01
CA ARG A 238 -8.50 0.01 -22.68
C ARG A 238 -7.62 -0.60 -21.59
N PHE A 239 -7.41 -1.92 -21.61
CA PHE A 239 -6.52 -2.58 -20.66
C PHE A 239 -5.08 -2.10 -20.83
N VAL A 240 -4.54 -2.15 -22.05
CA VAL A 240 -3.15 -1.77 -22.34
C VAL A 240 -2.90 -0.29 -22.10
N ALA A 241 -3.82 0.61 -22.46
CA ALA A 241 -3.66 2.05 -22.23
C ALA A 241 -4.04 2.50 -20.79
N GLY A 242 -4.48 1.56 -19.95
CA GLY A 242 -4.94 1.82 -18.59
C GLY A 242 -4.14 1.02 -17.57
N ILE A 243 -4.87 0.38 -16.65
CA ILE A 243 -4.27 -0.36 -15.53
C ILE A 243 -3.37 -1.52 -15.98
N GLY A 244 -3.66 -2.14 -17.14
CA GLY A 244 -2.85 -3.22 -17.70
C GLY A 244 -1.47 -2.74 -18.14
N GLY A 245 -1.40 -1.63 -18.88
CA GLY A 245 -0.12 -1.03 -19.26
C GLY A 245 0.69 -0.59 -18.06
N TYR A 246 0.05 0.06 -17.07
CA TYR A 246 0.70 0.42 -15.82
C TYR A 246 1.30 -0.81 -15.12
N GLY A 247 0.53 -1.90 -14.97
CA GLY A 247 1.02 -3.11 -14.33
C GLY A 247 2.14 -3.80 -15.12
N ILE A 248 2.03 -3.87 -16.45
CA ILE A 248 3.09 -4.41 -17.31
C ILE A 248 4.38 -3.59 -17.17
N LEU A 249 4.29 -2.26 -17.23
CA LEU A 249 5.45 -1.38 -17.06
C LEU A 249 6.07 -1.46 -15.67
N THR A 250 5.27 -1.80 -14.65
CA THR A 250 5.75 -2.02 -13.29
C THR A 250 6.49 -3.36 -13.16
N GLY A 251 6.08 -4.38 -13.92
CA GLY A 251 6.72 -5.69 -13.95
C GLY A 251 7.93 -5.81 -14.88
N LEU A 252 8.12 -4.83 -15.77
CA LEU A 252 9.33 -4.68 -16.57
C LEU A 252 10.29 -3.81 -15.76
N ASP A 253 11.26 -4.42 -15.08
CA ASP A 253 12.32 -3.68 -14.42
C ASP A 253 12.94 -2.66 -15.39
N PHE A 254 12.79 -1.37 -15.08
CA PHE A 254 13.42 -0.33 -15.88
C PHE A 254 14.94 -0.37 -15.60
N PRO A 255 15.81 -0.55 -16.61
CA PRO A 255 17.26 -0.67 -16.43
C PRO A 255 17.96 0.61 -15.91
N PHE A 256 17.22 1.67 -15.60
CA PHE A 256 17.76 2.95 -15.11
C PHE A 256 17.39 3.28 -13.66
N SER A 257 16.64 2.43 -12.96
CA SER A 257 16.38 2.56 -11.53
C SER A 257 17.41 1.75 -10.72
N GLY A 258 18.62 2.30 -10.58
CA GLY A 258 19.44 2.08 -9.38
C GLY A 258 20.46 0.93 -9.34
N ALA A 259 20.84 0.32 -10.46
CA ALA A 259 22.01 -0.57 -10.48
C ALA A 259 23.30 0.20 -10.82
N ALA A 260 23.68 1.15 -9.96
CA ALA A 260 25.03 1.71 -9.97
C ALA A 260 25.93 0.87 -9.05
N ALA A 261 26.71 0.00 -9.69
CA ALA A 261 27.98 -0.57 -9.23
C ALA A 261 27.94 -1.59 -8.07
N HIS A 262 27.63 -2.84 -8.41
CA HIS A 262 28.39 -3.96 -7.82
C HIS A 262 29.06 -4.72 -8.98
N ARG A 263 30.32 -4.39 -9.27
CA ARG A 263 31.20 -5.24 -10.07
C ARG A 263 31.96 -6.14 -9.06
N PRO A 264 31.74 -7.46 -9.05
CA PRO A 264 32.57 -8.37 -8.29
C PRO A 264 33.81 -8.65 -9.11
N GLY A 265 34.95 -8.05 -8.75
CA GLY A 265 36.21 -8.35 -9.40
C GLY A 265 37.20 -7.22 -9.31
N ASP A 266 37.81 -7.06 -8.13
CA ASP A 266 39.20 -6.64 -7.99
C ASP A 266 39.72 -7.37 -6.72
N ARG A 267 40.24 -8.59 -6.92
CA ARG A 267 41.23 -9.16 -6.02
C ARG A 267 42.56 -8.59 -6.47
N GLU A 268 43.30 -7.98 -5.55
CA GLU A 268 44.77 -7.95 -5.61
C GLU A 268 45.35 -7.55 -4.23
N PRO A 269 46.66 -7.74 -3.99
CA PRO A 269 47.21 -8.91 -3.32
C PRO A 269 47.78 -8.57 -1.93
N GLY A 270 48.28 -9.59 -1.23
CA GLY A 270 48.87 -9.44 0.09
C GLY A 270 50.09 -8.54 0.12
N ASP A 271 50.25 -7.84 1.24
CA ASP A 271 51.53 -7.41 1.77
C ASP A 271 51.67 -8.00 3.17
N GLY A 272 52.62 -8.92 3.31
CA GLY A 272 53.37 -9.00 4.55
C GLY A 272 54.60 -8.11 4.40
N VAL A 273 54.99 -7.43 5.47
CA VAL A 273 56.36 -7.26 5.98
C VAL A 273 56.28 -6.32 7.20
N GLU A 274 56.93 -6.79 8.28
CA GLU A 274 57.31 -6.14 9.56
C GLU A 274 56.24 -5.82 10.61
#